data_AF-A0A1F4QZB3-F1
#
_entry.id   AF-A0A1F4QZB3-F1
#
_cell.length_a   1.000
_cell.length_b   1.000
_cell.length_c   1.000
_cell.angle_alpha   90.00
_cell.angle_beta   90.00
_cell.angle_gamma   90.00
#
_symmetry.space_group_name_H-M   'P 1'
#
loop_
_entity.id
_entity.type
_entity.pdbx_description
1 polymer ?
#
loop_
_entity_poly.entity_id
_entity_poly.type
_entity_poly.pdbx_seq_one_letter_code
_entity_poly.pdbx_strand_id
1 'polypeptide(L)'
;MKRMLVPLLGALVLWLAVPGPARGQVSPGGEALRGLESLPPEERARVQENLERWRQLSPEERQRIRENYERWKQLPPEERERVRQNLETFRKLPPEVRRRIRENHQRWQKLPPEERARLRERLERWRQLPPDQQQALRQRLQEFQQLSPEERQRIRENLQRLREMTPEERQRLREEIRGRREPGEARPRPGDGAGGGQDPPRPRPQRSAPR
;
A
#
# COMPACT_ATOMS: atom_id res chain seq x y z
N MET A 1 6.09 17.32 -2.04
CA MET A 1 5.67 16.92 -0.68
C MET A 1 5.96 15.43 -0.47
N LYS A 2 7.06 15.10 0.22
CA LYS A 2 7.55 13.71 0.39
C LYS A 2 6.65 12.95 1.37
N ARG A 3 5.60 12.29 0.88
CA ARG A 3 4.82 11.32 1.67
C ARG A 3 5.58 10.00 1.73
N MET A 4 6.58 9.93 2.61
CA MET A 4 7.20 8.65 2.95
C MET A 4 6.18 7.82 3.72
N LEU A 5 5.66 6.77 3.08
CA LEU A 5 4.94 5.68 3.73
C LEU A 5 5.87 5.06 4.77
N VAL A 6 5.63 5.45 6.00
CA VAL A 6 6.30 5.07 7.23
C VAL A 6 6.34 3.54 7.39
N PRO A 7 7.50 2.87 7.35
CA PRO A 7 7.63 1.51 7.84
C PRO A 7 7.96 1.55 9.35
N LEU A 8 7.07 2.09 10.18
CA LEU A 8 7.21 2.06 11.66
C LEU A 8 6.35 0.99 12.34
N LEU A 9 5.66 0.14 11.59
CA LEU A 9 4.85 -0.93 12.19
C LEU A 9 5.69 -2.09 12.76
N GLY A 10 7.01 -2.11 12.52
CA GLY A 10 7.91 -3.16 13.00
C GLY A 10 8.64 -2.87 14.32
N ALA A 11 8.67 -1.62 14.82
CA ALA A 11 9.53 -1.24 15.95
C ALA A 11 8.79 -0.70 17.18
N LEU A 12 7.50 -0.36 17.09
CA LEU A 12 6.75 0.29 18.19
C LEU A 12 6.01 -0.70 19.10
N VAL A 13 6.53 -1.92 19.28
CA VAL A 13 6.00 -2.90 20.25
C VAL A 13 6.79 -2.91 21.55
N LEU A 14 7.99 -2.34 21.60
CA LEU A 14 8.69 -2.11 22.86
C LEU A 14 8.40 -0.69 23.34
N TRP A 15 7.86 -0.57 24.55
CA TRP A 15 7.72 0.67 25.33
C TRP A 15 6.45 1.52 25.14
N LEU A 16 5.29 0.92 25.45
CA LEU A 16 4.16 1.65 26.04
C LEU A 16 3.94 1.11 27.45
N ALA A 17 4.73 1.58 28.42
CA ALA A 17 4.42 1.65 29.85
C ALA A 17 5.68 2.01 30.68
N VAL A 18 6.20 3.23 30.56
CA VAL A 18 6.94 3.86 31.68
C VAL A 18 6.75 5.39 31.55
N PRO A 19 6.18 6.09 32.55
CA PRO A 19 6.26 7.54 32.63
C PRO A 19 7.72 7.95 32.84
N GLY A 20 8.28 8.77 31.97
CA GLY A 20 9.72 9.07 31.96
C GLY A 20 10.16 9.88 33.18
N PRO A 21 11.34 9.60 33.77
CA PRO A 21 12.03 10.58 34.58
C PRO A 21 12.80 11.55 33.67
N ALA A 22 12.82 12.80 34.09
CA ALA A 22 13.67 13.85 33.55
C ALA A 22 15.16 13.44 33.59
N ARG A 23 15.92 14.01 32.66
CA ARG A 23 17.38 13.95 32.48
C ARG A 23 18.19 13.42 33.67
N GLY A 24 18.91 12.33 33.43
CA GLY A 24 20.00 11.82 34.27
C GLY A 24 20.44 10.47 33.74
N GLN A 25 21.74 10.20 33.68
CA GLN A 25 22.27 8.92 33.24
C GLN A 25 21.74 7.80 34.17
N VAL A 26 20.87 6.93 33.65
CA VAL A 26 20.42 5.74 34.39
C VAL A 26 21.16 4.54 33.82
N SER A 27 22.17 4.06 34.56
CA SER A 27 22.76 2.74 34.33
C SER A 27 21.64 1.68 34.43
N PRO A 28 21.39 0.88 33.37
CA PRO A 28 20.29 -0.07 33.36
C PRO A 28 20.72 -1.33 34.12
N GLY A 29 20.67 -1.30 35.45
CA GLY A 29 21.09 -2.43 36.28
C GLY A 29 20.28 -2.62 37.55
N GLY A 30 19.97 -1.56 38.30
CA GLY A 30 19.30 -1.66 39.61
C GLY A 30 17.91 -1.05 39.67
N GLU A 31 17.75 0.18 39.19
CA GLU A 31 16.47 0.92 39.31
C GLU A 31 15.38 0.43 38.35
N ALA A 32 15.78 0.02 37.13
CA ALA A 32 14.87 -0.57 36.17
C ALA A 32 14.27 -1.91 36.64
N LEU A 33 14.97 -2.64 37.51
CA LEU A 33 14.50 -3.90 38.09
C LEU A 33 13.54 -3.65 39.27
N ARG A 34 13.79 -2.64 40.12
CA ARG A 34 12.83 -2.23 41.17
C ARG A 34 11.50 -1.74 40.61
N GLY A 35 11.52 -0.99 39.52
CA GLY A 35 10.29 -0.58 38.83
C GLY A 35 9.53 -1.75 38.19
N LEU A 36 10.17 -2.90 37.98
CA LEU A 36 9.55 -4.12 37.46
C LEU A 36 8.81 -4.90 38.55
N GLU A 37 9.29 -4.83 39.79
CA GLU A 37 8.72 -5.49 40.96
C GLU A 37 7.40 -4.84 41.41
N SER A 38 7.20 -3.55 41.11
CA SER A 38 5.96 -2.80 41.41
C SER A 38 4.86 -2.93 40.36
N LEU A 39 5.11 -3.62 39.23
CA LEU A 39 4.11 -3.83 38.18
C LEU A 39 3.17 -4.99 38.54
N PRO A 40 1.90 -4.93 38.07
CA PRO A 40 1.00 -6.08 38.11
C PRO A 40 1.65 -7.33 37.48
N PRO A 41 1.37 -8.55 37.99
CA PRO A 41 2.03 -9.78 37.53
C PRO A 41 1.97 -10.00 36.01
N GLU A 42 0.85 -9.66 35.37
CA GLU A 42 0.68 -9.77 33.92
C GLU A 42 1.55 -8.79 33.13
N GLU A 43 1.66 -7.55 33.61
CA GLU A 43 2.50 -6.52 32.99
C GLU A 43 3.98 -6.88 33.13
N ARG A 44 4.37 -7.35 34.32
CA ARG A 44 5.71 -7.86 34.58
C ARG A 44 6.07 -9.01 33.65
N ALA A 45 5.19 -9.98 33.46
CA ALA A 45 5.41 -11.10 32.54
C ALA A 45 5.63 -10.61 31.09
N ARG A 46 4.83 -9.65 30.62
CA ARG A 46 5.01 -9.05 29.28
C ARG A 46 6.33 -8.30 29.15
N VAL A 47 6.73 -7.56 30.18
CA VAL A 47 8.02 -6.83 30.16
C VAL A 47 9.19 -7.82 30.17
N GLN A 48 9.12 -8.90 30.95
CA GLN A 48 10.14 -9.97 30.94
C GLN A 48 10.26 -10.63 29.56
N GLU A 49 9.14 -11.01 28.95
CA GLU A 49 9.13 -11.59 27.60
C GLU A 49 9.77 -10.64 26.57
N ASN A 50 9.44 -9.34 26.64
CA ASN A 50 10.02 -8.34 25.76
C ASN A 50 11.52 -8.15 25.98
N LEU A 51 11.98 -8.21 27.24
CA LEU A 51 13.41 -8.14 27.58
C LEU A 51 14.18 -9.35 27.05
N GLU A 52 13.62 -10.55 27.17
CA GLU A 52 14.20 -11.77 26.61
C GLU A 52 14.33 -11.67 25.09
N ARG A 53 13.26 -11.24 24.40
CA ARG A 53 13.29 -11.00 22.95
C ARG A 53 14.36 -9.96 22.59
N TRP A 54 14.47 -8.86 23.33
CA TRP A 54 15.49 -7.84 23.10
C TRP A 54 16.92 -8.39 23.27
N ARG A 55 17.13 -9.24 24.28
CA ARG A 55 18.42 -9.91 24.52
C ARG A 55 18.80 -10.88 23.40
N GLN A 56 17.82 -11.45 22.69
CA GLN A 56 18.07 -12.32 21.54
C GLN A 56 18.38 -11.56 20.24
N LEU A 57 18.11 -10.25 20.16
CA LEU A 57 18.42 -9.44 18.97
C LEU A 57 19.92 -9.25 18.77
N SER A 58 20.34 -9.23 17.50
CA SER A 58 21.71 -8.88 17.12
C SER A 58 22.04 -7.41 17.43
N PRO A 59 23.32 -7.04 17.56
CA PRO A 59 23.73 -5.64 17.72
C PRO A 59 23.15 -4.71 16.64
N GLU A 60 23.13 -5.16 15.38
CA GLU A 60 22.60 -4.41 14.23
C GLU A 60 21.09 -4.22 14.34
N GLU A 61 20.36 -5.25 14.77
CA GLU A 61 18.91 -5.17 14.97
C GLU A 61 18.56 -4.20 16.11
N ARG A 62 19.29 -4.26 17.23
CA ARG A 62 19.14 -3.31 18.34
C ARG A 62 19.43 -1.89 17.89
N GLN A 63 20.47 -1.69 17.08
CA GLN A 63 20.83 -0.38 16.54
C GLN A 63 19.73 0.18 15.63
N ARG A 64 19.19 -0.64 14.71
CA ARG A 64 18.04 -0.26 13.87
C ARG A 64 16.83 0.14 14.68
N ILE A 65 16.52 -0.57 15.77
CA ILE A 65 15.41 -0.22 16.65
C ILE A 65 15.65 1.13 17.34
N ARG A 66 16.86 1.39 17.84
CA ARG A 66 17.21 2.69 18.43
C ARG A 66 17.06 3.83 17.42
N GLU A 67 17.57 3.66 16.21
CA GLU A 67 17.44 4.67 15.15
C GLU A 67 15.98 4.95 14.77
N ASN A 68 15.16 3.90 14.67
CA ASN A 68 13.73 4.05 14.42
C ASN A 68 13.02 4.79 15.56
N TYR A 69 13.43 4.53 16.81
CA TYR A 69 12.90 5.21 17.98
C TYR A 69 13.27 6.69 18.00
N GLU A 70 14.52 7.05 17.73
CA GLU A 70 14.95 8.46 17.63
C GLU A 70 14.20 9.20 16.52
N ARG A 71 14.02 8.56 15.35
CA ARG A 71 13.18 9.13 14.28
C ARG A 71 11.75 9.34 14.73
N TRP A 72 11.17 8.40 15.48
CA TRP A 72 9.81 8.53 16.00
C TRP A 72 9.69 9.67 17.02
N LYS A 73 10.68 9.85 17.90
CA LYS A 73 10.71 10.95 18.87
C LYS A 73 10.75 12.32 18.20
N GLN A 74 11.40 12.42 17.06
CA GLN A 74 11.52 13.64 16.27
C GLN A 74 10.26 13.96 15.43
N LEU A 75 9.26 13.05 15.40
CA LEU A 75 8.01 13.32 14.70
C LEU A 75 7.19 14.41 15.41
N PRO A 76 6.52 15.31 14.65
CA PRO A 76 5.53 16.22 15.21
C PRO A 76 4.47 15.49 16.05
N PRO A 77 3.91 16.13 17.10
CA PRO A 77 2.89 15.51 17.95
C PRO A 77 1.74 14.85 17.18
N GLU A 78 1.24 15.50 16.14
CA GLU A 78 0.12 15.04 15.30
C GLU A 78 0.51 13.78 14.51
N GLU A 79 1.75 13.74 14.03
CA GLU A 79 2.31 12.59 13.31
C GLU A 79 2.53 11.40 14.25
N ARG A 80 3.01 11.65 15.48
CA ARG A 80 3.13 10.61 16.51
C ARG A 80 1.76 10.01 16.84
N GLU A 81 0.75 10.86 16.97
CA GLU A 81 -0.61 10.42 17.27
C GLU A 81 -1.21 9.59 16.13
N ARG A 82 -1.03 10.02 14.88
CA ARG A 82 -1.42 9.22 13.70
C ARG A 82 -0.75 7.84 13.70
N VAL A 83 0.54 7.76 14.05
CA VAL A 83 1.25 6.48 14.15
C VAL A 83 0.65 5.59 15.26
N ARG A 84 0.29 6.16 16.41
CA ARG A 84 -0.37 5.41 17.50
C ARG A 84 -1.73 4.86 17.07
N GLN A 85 -2.58 5.69 16.48
CA GLN A 85 -3.91 5.27 16.00
C GLN A 85 -3.82 4.16 14.94
N ASN A 86 -2.86 4.28 14.02
CA ASN A 86 -2.59 3.24 13.03
C ASN A 86 -2.14 1.92 13.68
N LEU A 87 -1.31 1.99 14.72
CA LEU A 87 -0.87 0.81 15.47
C LEU A 87 -2.03 0.15 16.22
N GLU A 88 -2.89 0.93 16.86
CA GLU A 88 -4.09 0.40 17.53
C GLU A 88 -5.03 -0.29 16.55
N THR A 89 -5.28 0.36 15.41
CA THR A 89 -6.07 -0.23 14.32
C THR A 89 -5.44 -1.53 13.85
N PHE A 90 -4.13 -1.54 13.62
CA PHE A 90 -3.40 -2.74 13.22
C PHE A 90 -3.51 -3.86 14.27
N ARG A 91 -3.44 -3.55 15.56
CA ARG A 91 -3.56 -4.54 16.65
C ARG A 91 -4.95 -5.19 16.69
N LYS A 92 -6.01 -4.43 16.36
CA LYS A 92 -7.40 -4.89 16.29
C LYS A 92 -7.70 -5.74 15.04
N LEU A 93 -6.82 -5.75 14.03
CA LEU A 93 -7.02 -6.59 12.84
C LEU A 93 -6.96 -8.09 13.19
N PRO A 94 -7.73 -8.94 12.48
CA PRO A 94 -7.64 -10.39 12.63
C PRO A 94 -6.19 -10.90 12.44
N PRO A 95 -5.77 -11.94 13.18
CA PRO A 95 -4.41 -12.48 13.11
C PRO A 95 -3.94 -12.79 11.69
N GLU A 96 -4.83 -13.36 10.87
CA GLU A 96 -4.60 -13.67 9.45
C GLU A 96 -4.28 -12.42 8.64
N VAL A 97 -5.07 -11.35 8.81
CA VAL A 97 -4.86 -10.08 8.12
C VAL A 97 -3.53 -9.45 8.53
N ARG A 98 -3.22 -9.45 9.84
CA ARG A 98 -1.92 -8.97 10.34
C ARG A 98 -0.75 -9.75 9.73
N ARG A 99 -0.90 -11.08 9.59
CA ARG A 99 0.12 -11.94 8.95
C ARG A 99 0.34 -11.53 7.50
N ARG A 100 -0.72 -11.40 6.70
CA ARG A 100 -0.65 -10.96 5.29
C ARG A 100 0.01 -9.59 5.14
N ILE A 101 -0.31 -8.64 6.02
CA ILE A 101 0.33 -7.31 6.02
C ILE A 101 1.84 -7.43 6.27
N ARG A 102 2.26 -8.24 7.25
CA ARG A 102 3.68 -8.48 7.54
C ARG A 102 4.40 -9.13 6.37
N GLU A 103 3.81 -10.15 5.75
CA GLU A 103 4.38 -10.84 4.59
C GLU A 103 4.53 -9.87 3.40
N ASN A 104 3.50 -9.08 3.10
CA ASN A 104 3.55 -8.08 2.05
C ASN A 104 4.63 -7.03 2.30
N HIS A 105 4.78 -6.59 3.55
CA HIS A 105 5.83 -5.65 3.93
C HIS A 105 7.24 -6.27 3.79
N GLN A 106 7.43 -7.54 4.16
CA GLN A 106 8.70 -8.24 3.94
C GLN A 106 9.02 -8.37 2.44
N ARG A 107 8.03 -8.71 1.62
CA ARG A 107 8.19 -8.74 0.15
C ARG A 107 8.60 -7.37 -0.38
N TRP A 108 7.92 -6.31 0.07
CA TRP A 108 8.27 -4.92 -0.28
C TRP A 108 9.70 -4.54 0.09
N GLN A 109 10.18 -4.93 1.28
CA GLN A 109 11.54 -4.66 1.74
C GLN A 109 12.62 -5.41 0.93
N LYS A 110 12.25 -6.50 0.26
CA LYS A 110 13.15 -7.29 -0.59
C LYS A 110 13.19 -6.79 -2.04
N LEU A 111 12.25 -5.93 -2.44
CA LEU A 111 12.24 -5.39 -3.81
C LEU A 111 13.48 -4.52 -4.07
N PRO A 112 14.08 -4.57 -5.27
CA PRO A 112 15.07 -3.59 -5.71
C PRO A 112 14.55 -2.13 -5.60
N PRO A 113 15.42 -1.15 -5.36
CA PRO A 113 15.01 0.24 -5.19
C PRO A 113 14.27 0.81 -6.42
N GLU A 114 14.62 0.38 -7.62
CA GLU A 114 13.98 0.75 -8.89
C GLU A 114 12.55 0.22 -8.96
N GLU A 115 12.32 -1.02 -8.53
CA GLU A 115 10.98 -1.61 -8.49
C GLU A 115 10.09 -0.90 -7.47
N ARG A 116 10.63 -0.58 -6.28
CA ARG A 116 9.92 0.23 -5.28
C ARG A 116 9.56 1.60 -5.84
N ALA A 117 10.46 2.24 -6.59
CA ALA A 117 10.21 3.52 -7.23
C ALA A 117 9.07 3.42 -8.25
N ARG A 118 9.09 2.41 -9.13
CA ARG A 118 8.01 2.15 -10.11
C ARG A 118 6.66 1.91 -9.43
N LEU A 119 6.63 1.16 -8.32
CA LEU A 119 5.39 0.90 -7.58
C LEU A 119 4.86 2.17 -6.88
N ARG A 120 5.75 3.00 -6.32
CA ARG A 120 5.36 4.30 -5.75
C ARG A 120 4.75 5.21 -6.80
N GLU A 121 5.37 5.32 -7.98
CA GLU A 121 4.86 6.13 -9.08
C GLU A 121 3.48 5.64 -9.55
N ARG A 122 3.27 4.32 -9.67
CA ARG A 122 1.95 3.75 -9.98
C ARG A 122 0.91 4.09 -8.92
N LEU A 123 1.27 4.02 -7.64
CA LEU A 123 0.37 4.37 -6.54
C LEU A 123 0.04 5.87 -6.54
N GLU A 124 1.01 6.72 -6.85
CA GLU A 124 0.79 8.17 -6.97
C GLU A 124 -0.16 8.49 -8.12
N ARG A 125 0.06 7.91 -9.31
CA ARG A 125 -0.88 8.04 -10.43
C ARG A 125 -2.28 7.57 -10.06
N TRP A 126 -2.40 6.43 -9.38
CA TRP A 126 -3.68 5.92 -8.90
C TRP A 126 -4.38 6.92 -7.97
N ARG A 127 -3.66 7.50 -7.00
CA ARG A 127 -4.21 8.47 -6.04
C ARG A 127 -4.65 9.78 -6.69
N GLN A 128 -4.10 10.12 -7.85
CA GLN A 128 -4.46 11.30 -8.63
C GLN A 128 -5.69 11.05 -9.52
N LEU A 129 -6.12 9.80 -9.71
CA LEU A 129 -7.33 9.51 -10.49
C LEU A 129 -8.56 10.07 -9.76
N PRO A 130 -9.53 10.63 -10.50
CA PRO A 130 -10.84 10.99 -9.94
C PRO A 130 -11.50 9.80 -9.22
N PRO A 131 -12.28 10.02 -8.16
CA PRO A 131 -12.93 8.95 -7.40
C PRO A 131 -13.71 7.95 -8.28
N ASP A 132 -14.46 8.46 -9.26
CA ASP A 132 -15.27 7.62 -10.16
C ASP A 132 -14.40 6.71 -11.04
N GLN A 133 -13.24 7.21 -11.48
CA GLN A 133 -12.29 6.39 -12.23
C GLN A 133 -11.64 5.32 -11.35
N GLN A 134 -11.32 5.66 -10.09
CA GLN A 134 -10.83 4.67 -9.13
C GLN A 134 -11.88 3.58 -8.88
N GLN A 135 -13.15 3.95 -8.73
CA GLN A 135 -14.25 3.02 -8.53
C GLN A 135 -14.44 2.11 -9.76
N ALA A 136 -14.46 2.66 -10.96
CA ALA A 136 -14.59 1.89 -12.19
C ALA A 136 -13.45 0.87 -12.36
N LEU A 137 -12.22 1.24 -12.02
CA LEU A 137 -11.08 0.32 -12.07
C LEU A 137 -11.15 -0.76 -10.99
N ARG A 138 -11.65 -0.45 -9.79
CA ARG A 138 -11.89 -1.47 -8.74
C ARG A 138 -12.96 -2.47 -9.18
N GLN A 139 -14.06 -1.99 -9.76
CA GLN A 139 -15.13 -2.85 -10.26
C GLN A 139 -14.63 -3.80 -11.36
N ARG A 140 -13.92 -3.28 -12.37
CA ARG A 140 -13.31 -4.11 -13.42
C ARG A 140 -12.33 -5.15 -12.87
N LEU A 141 -11.55 -4.79 -11.85
CA LEU A 141 -10.65 -5.74 -11.19
C LEU A 141 -11.43 -6.84 -10.46
N GLN A 142 -12.53 -6.48 -9.79
CA GLN A 142 -13.41 -7.44 -9.10
C GLN A 142 -14.08 -8.39 -10.10
N GLU A 143 -14.65 -7.87 -11.18
CA GLU A 143 -15.21 -8.67 -12.28
C GLU A 143 -14.16 -9.63 -12.84
N PHE A 144 -12.96 -9.13 -13.14
CA PHE A 144 -11.87 -9.96 -13.63
C PHE A 144 -11.47 -11.08 -12.65
N GLN A 145 -11.55 -10.84 -11.33
CA GLN A 145 -11.24 -11.86 -10.32
C GLN A 145 -12.32 -12.94 -10.22
N GLN A 146 -13.55 -12.65 -10.61
CA GLN A 146 -14.68 -13.58 -10.61
C GLN A 146 -14.71 -14.48 -11.84
N LEU A 147 -14.03 -14.10 -12.92
CA LEU A 147 -13.90 -14.92 -14.13
C LEU A 147 -13.23 -16.27 -13.84
N SER A 148 -13.58 -17.27 -14.65
CA SER A 148 -12.96 -18.59 -14.59
C SER A 148 -11.44 -18.50 -14.84
N PRO A 149 -10.63 -19.47 -14.35
CA PRO A 149 -9.21 -19.53 -14.69
C PRO A 149 -8.94 -19.47 -16.21
N GLU A 150 -9.75 -20.16 -17.01
CA GLU A 150 -9.65 -20.23 -18.47
C GLU A 150 -9.98 -18.89 -19.12
N GLU A 151 -11.03 -18.21 -18.67
CA GLU A 151 -11.40 -16.88 -19.15
C GLU A 151 -10.32 -15.85 -18.85
N ARG A 152 -9.77 -15.87 -17.62
CA ARG A 152 -8.66 -15.00 -17.24
C ARG A 152 -7.43 -15.27 -18.09
N GLN A 153 -7.16 -16.54 -18.40
CA GLN A 153 -6.03 -16.94 -19.23
C GLN A 153 -6.20 -16.42 -20.67
N ARG A 154 -7.38 -16.58 -21.27
CA ARG A 154 -7.69 -16.01 -22.60
C ARG A 154 -7.49 -14.50 -22.64
N ILE A 155 -7.94 -13.78 -21.61
CA ILE A 155 -7.73 -12.33 -21.52
C ILE A 155 -6.24 -11.99 -21.47
N ARG A 156 -5.45 -12.72 -20.67
CA ARG A 156 -4.00 -12.50 -20.57
C ARG A 156 -3.30 -12.74 -21.91
N GLU A 157 -3.63 -13.81 -22.60
CA GLU A 157 -3.08 -14.14 -23.92
C GLU A 157 -3.44 -13.09 -24.97
N ASN A 158 -4.70 -12.63 -24.98
CA ASN A 158 -5.14 -11.55 -25.87
C ASN A 158 -4.38 -10.24 -25.58
N LEU A 159 -4.19 -9.90 -24.31
CA LEU A 159 -3.42 -8.72 -23.91
C LEU A 159 -1.94 -8.85 -24.29
N GLN A 160 -1.36 -10.05 -24.19
CA GLN A 160 0.02 -10.30 -24.60
C GLN A 160 0.17 -10.15 -26.10
N ARG A 161 -0.69 -10.79 -26.89
CA ARG A 161 -0.73 -10.64 -28.35
C ARG A 161 -0.85 -9.17 -28.74
N LEU A 162 -1.74 -8.42 -28.08
CA LEU A 162 -1.90 -7.00 -28.36
C LEU A 162 -0.60 -6.22 -28.07
N ARG A 163 0.13 -6.54 -27.00
CA ARG A 163 1.39 -5.88 -26.66
C ARG A 163 2.48 -6.14 -27.70
N GLU A 164 2.51 -7.32 -28.28
CA GLU A 164 3.47 -7.74 -29.31
C GLU A 164 3.16 -7.13 -30.69
N MET A 165 1.90 -6.79 -30.96
CA MET A 165 1.50 -6.13 -32.21
C MET A 165 2.06 -4.72 -32.37
N THR A 166 2.42 -4.37 -33.60
CA THR A 166 2.77 -3.01 -34.03
C THR A 166 1.54 -2.08 -34.01
N PRO A 167 1.74 -0.75 -33.96
CA PRO A 167 0.64 0.21 -34.07
C PRO A 167 -0.26 -0.01 -35.30
N GLU A 168 0.34 -0.37 -36.45
CA GLU A 168 -0.33 -0.64 -37.71
C GLU A 168 -1.17 -1.92 -37.65
N GLU A 169 -0.63 -2.99 -37.07
CA GLU A 169 -1.37 -4.25 -36.87
C GLU A 169 -2.56 -4.06 -35.93
N ARG A 170 -2.38 -3.29 -34.85
CA ARG A 170 -3.49 -2.91 -33.95
C ARG A 170 -4.55 -2.06 -34.65
N GLN A 171 -4.15 -1.25 -35.63
CA GLN A 171 -5.09 -0.45 -36.41
C GLN A 171 -5.92 -1.34 -37.34
N ARG A 172 -5.28 -2.26 -38.07
CA ARG A 172 -5.99 -3.23 -38.91
C ARG A 172 -6.95 -4.11 -38.11
N LEU A 173 -6.52 -4.61 -36.95
CA LEU A 173 -7.39 -5.39 -36.06
C LEU A 173 -8.62 -4.61 -35.62
N ARG A 174 -8.47 -3.31 -35.31
CA ARG A 174 -9.61 -2.44 -34.95
C ARG A 174 -10.56 -2.23 -36.11
N GLU A 175 -10.05 -2.08 -37.32
CA GLU A 175 -10.85 -1.94 -38.54
C GLU A 175 -11.57 -3.24 -38.89
N GLU A 176 -10.91 -4.39 -38.74
CA GLU A 176 -11.53 -5.70 -38.92
C GLU A 176 -12.67 -5.92 -37.91
N ILE A 177 -12.44 -5.67 -36.63
CA ILE A 177 -13.48 -5.79 -35.59
C ILE A 177 -14.63 -4.82 -35.85
N ARG A 178 -14.35 -3.62 -36.37
CA ARG A 178 -15.37 -2.64 -36.74
C ARG A 178 -16.16 -3.10 -37.96
N GLY A 179 -15.52 -3.69 -38.97
CA GLY A 179 -16.16 -4.19 -40.19
C GLY A 179 -16.96 -5.47 -39.99
N ARG A 180 -16.58 -6.33 -39.03
CA ARG A 180 -17.37 -7.50 -38.62
C ARG A 180 -18.62 -7.16 -37.80
N ARG A 181 -18.76 -5.92 -37.32
CA ARG A 181 -19.96 -5.46 -36.62
C ARG A 181 -20.93 -4.89 -37.65
N GLU A 182 -22.03 -5.60 -37.89
CA GLU A 182 -23.18 -5.13 -38.66
C GLU A 182 -23.64 -3.74 -38.15
N PRO A 183 -24.09 -2.81 -39.02
CA PRO A 183 -24.50 -1.44 -38.64
C PRO A 183 -25.68 -1.33 -37.66
N GLY A 184 -26.29 -2.44 -37.21
CA GLY A 184 -27.50 -2.47 -36.38
C GLY A 184 -27.33 -2.96 -34.93
N GLU A 185 -26.22 -3.62 -34.57
CA GLU A 185 -26.03 -4.17 -33.22
C GLU A 185 -25.05 -3.32 -32.40
N ALA A 186 -25.49 -2.14 -32.01
CA ALA A 186 -24.82 -1.37 -30.97
C ALA A 186 -25.01 -2.09 -29.61
N ARG A 187 -24.02 -2.86 -29.17
CA ARG A 187 -23.96 -3.31 -27.77
C ARG A 187 -23.90 -2.05 -26.88
N PRO A 188 -24.73 -1.93 -25.83
CA PRO A 188 -24.67 -0.79 -24.94
C PRO A 188 -23.24 -0.64 -24.41
N ARG A 189 -22.73 0.59 -24.36
CA ARG A 189 -21.43 0.83 -23.75
C ARG A 189 -21.55 0.38 -22.29
N PRO A 190 -20.54 -0.30 -21.72
CA PRO A 190 -20.52 -0.52 -20.28
C PRO A 190 -20.40 0.86 -19.63
N GLY A 191 -21.54 1.41 -19.21
CA GLY A 191 -21.72 2.81 -18.79
C GLY A 191 -23.05 3.45 -19.22
N ASP A 192 -23.79 2.89 -20.18
CA ASP A 192 -25.07 3.46 -20.64
C ASP A 192 -26.28 3.04 -19.78
N GLY A 193 -26.03 2.36 -18.65
CA GLY A 193 -27.04 2.08 -17.63
C GLY A 193 -27.16 3.22 -16.62
N ALA A 194 -28.15 4.09 -16.84
CA ALA A 194 -28.79 4.99 -15.86
C ALA A 194 -27.86 5.84 -14.96
N GLY A 195 -27.57 7.07 -15.39
CA GLY A 195 -27.04 8.12 -14.52
C GLY A 195 -26.58 9.34 -15.31
N GLY A 196 -27.42 10.36 -15.40
CA GLY A 196 -27.16 11.56 -16.19
C GLY A 196 -25.88 12.29 -15.77
N GLY A 197 -25.01 12.55 -16.75
CA GLY A 197 -23.83 13.39 -16.62
C GLY A 197 -23.25 13.60 -18.02
N GLN A 198 -23.52 14.77 -18.61
CA GLN A 198 -23.01 15.15 -19.92
C GLN A 198 -21.49 15.32 -19.84
N ASP A 199 -20.72 14.43 -20.47
CA ASP A 199 -19.32 14.71 -20.78
C ASP A 199 -19.27 15.78 -21.88
N PRO A 200 -18.57 16.92 -21.70
CA PRO A 200 -18.42 17.91 -22.76
C PRO A 200 -17.59 17.33 -23.91
N PRO A 201 -17.90 17.70 -25.17
CA PRO A 201 -17.22 17.16 -26.34
C PRO A 201 -15.73 17.52 -26.31
N ARG A 202 -14.88 16.52 -26.54
CA ARG A 202 -13.44 16.74 -26.75
C ARG A 202 -13.23 17.63 -27.98
N PRO A 203 -12.42 18.70 -27.90
CA PRO A 203 -12.14 19.54 -29.06
C PRO A 203 -11.39 18.73 -30.12
N ARG A 204 -11.88 18.78 -31.35
CA ARG A 204 -11.19 18.20 -32.52
C ARG A 204 -9.90 18.99 -32.77
N PRO A 205 -8.75 18.34 -33.03
CA PRO A 205 -7.55 19.07 -33.42
C PRO A 205 -7.79 19.73 -34.79
N GLN A 206 -7.70 21.05 -34.84
CA GLN A 206 -7.75 21.79 -36.09
C GLN A 206 -6.50 21.46 -36.91
N ARG A 207 -6.70 20.88 -38.10
CA ARG A 207 -5.65 20.76 -39.11
C ARG A 207 -5.36 22.16 -39.65
N SER A 208 -4.23 22.74 -39.29
CA SER A 208 -3.69 23.91 -39.99
C SER A 208 -3.35 23.52 -41.42
N ALA A 209 -3.94 24.21 -42.39
CA ALA A 209 -3.57 24.10 -43.80
C ALA A 209 -2.18 24.75 -44.05
N PRO A 210 -1.39 24.26 -45.00
CA PRO A 210 -0.10 24.88 -45.34
C PRO A 210 -0.33 26.18 -46.13
N ARG A 211 0.54 27.17 -45.90
CA ARG A 211 0.80 28.28 -46.83
C ARG A 211 2.13 28.05 -47.50
#